data_AF-A0A928Q791-F1
#
_entry.id   AF-A0A928Q791-F1
#
_cell.length_a   1.000
_cell.length_b   1.000
_cell.length_c   1.000
_cell.angle_alpha   90.00
_cell.angle_beta   90.00
_cell.angle_gamma   90.00
#
_symmetry.space_group_name_H-M   'P 1'
#
loop_
_entity.id
_entity.type
_entity.pdbx_description
1 polymer ?
#
loop_
_entity_poly.entity_id
_entity_poly.type
_entity_poly.pdbx_seq_one_letter_code
_entity_poly.pdbx_strand_id
1 'polypeptide(L)'
;MAFIKNVSDKAEKCPNDETAFFKEKVTWKIMLIVIALICVGIFVLISPALFPKFEVDNAEIEKWKLTRTIDAIYSGYYEATIVSEQKKPFIVTINNYFGTIIFHHCAYIENGEGTLELSAFLDEDPSLIYKITGYLSGDNLEEKDLNYIKYYSDNYEDSELINETSCYITVNVEMKNKSSGLFFYEYNCELNNKKGLLYTAVYNGNAEDTIFLFDLPYKSRETEITVTPKYFCKCVPLTENGCTIEKNLSFETETSSDRKIYNGEMKLHIDNCERGILIYTEQLKNGGNTEKLGKIWVCTAEILDNRCDITTYDSGENINQPEYDIKIIGYVPINEIAENE
;
A
#
# COMPACT_ATOMS: atom_id res chain seq x y z
N MET A 1 32.45 59.02 71.17
CA MET A 1 33.13 58.25 72.23
C MET A 1 32.28 57.02 72.48
N ALA A 2 32.88 55.84 72.30
CA ALA A 2 32.24 54.55 72.54
C ALA A 2 31.73 54.45 73.99
N PHE A 3 30.70 53.64 74.26
CA PHE A 3 30.90 52.36 74.95
C PHE A 3 29.63 51.51 74.99
N ILE A 4 29.84 50.23 74.69
CA ILE A 4 28.93 49.09 74.79
C ILE A 4 28.93 48.57 76.24
N LYS A 5 27.80 48.03 76.70
CA LYS A 5 27.66 46.98 77.74
C LYS A 5 26.28 46.34 77.54
N ASN A 6 26.02 45.04 77.70
CA ASN A 6 26.79 43.79 77.70
C ASN A 6 25.74 42.68 77.84
N VAL A 7 25.99 41.50 77.24
CA VAL A 7 25.67 40.12 77.75
C VAL A 7 24.17 39.73 77.82
N SER A 8 23.70 38.49 77.62
CA SER A 8 24.09 37.26 76.91
C SER A 8 22.85 36.32 76.91
N ASP A 9 22.98 35.23 76.13
CA ASP A 9 22.43 33.89 76.36
C ASP A 9 20.94 33.55 76.11
N LYS A 10 20.79 32.78 75.02
CA LYS A 10 20.11 31.46 74.88
C LYS A 10 18.58 31.33 74.93
N ALA A 11 18.12 30.68 73.83
CA ALA A 11 16.98 29.76 73.65
C ALA A 11 15.57 30.40 73.73
N GLU A 12 14.61 30.18 72.83
CA GLU A 12 14.16 28.98 72.11
C GLU A 12 13.54 29.32 70.73
N LYS A 13 13.42 28.31 69.87
CA LYS A 13 12.84 28.33 68.52
C LYS A 13 11.37 27.84 68.50
N CYS A 14 10.55 28.56 67.70
CA CYS A 14 9.52 28.09 66.72
C CYS A 14 8.21 27.41 67.21
N PRO A 15 7.18 27.24 66.34
CA PRO A 15 6.71 28.02 65.17
C PRO A 15 5.16 28.21 65.14
N ASN A 16 4.63 29.02 64.22
CA ASN A 16 3.44 28.72 63.40
C ASN A 16 3.06 29.93 62.55
N ASP A 17 3.36 29.88 61.25
CA ASP A 17 2.66 30.70 60.27
C ASP A 17 2.54 29.91 58.94
N GLU A 18 1.45 29.14 58.83
CA GLU A 18 1.16 28.21 57.73
C GLU A 18 0.57 28.88 56.47
N THR A 19 0.60 30.21 56.35
CA THR A 19 -0.14 30.89 55.26
C THR A 19 0.71 31.32 54.06
N ALA A 20 2.04 31.22 54.13
CA ALA A 20 2.93 31.67 53.05
C ALA A 20 3.25 30.59 51.98
N PHE A 21 3.05 29.29 52.28
CA PHE A 21 3.54 28.22 51.40
C PHE A 21 2.59 27.79 50.27
N PHE A 22 1.35 28.31 50.24
CA PHE A 22 0.32 27.87 49.30
C PHE A 22 0.14 28.76 48.05
N LYS A 23 0.72 29.96 48.00
CA LYS A 23 0.58 30.87 46.85
C LYS A 23 1.59 30.63 45.73
N GLU A 24 2.76 30.07 46.02
CA GLU A 24 3.82 29.83 45.03
C GLU A 24 3.62 28.53 44.23
N LYS A 25 2.95 27.53 44.82
CA LYS A 25 2.73 26.22 44.18
C LYS A 25 1.52 26.16 43.23
N VAL A 26 0.67 27.19 43.20
CA VAL A 26 -0.53 27.21 42.33
C VAL A 26 -0.28 27.97 41.04
N THR A 27 0.57 29.01 41.07
CA THR A 27 0.88 29.85 39.92
C THR A 27 1.67 29.13 38.83
N TRP A 28 2.68 28.31 39.19
CA TRP A 28 3.47 27.56 38.19
C TRP A 28 2.64 26.46 37.49
N LYS A 29 1.70 25.82 38.19
CA LYS A 29 0.79 24.82 37.60
C LYS A 29 -0.18 25.45 36.60
N ILE A 30 -0.73 26.62 36.91
CA ILE A 30 -1.59 27.37 35.99
C ILE A 30 -0.78 27.85 34.77
N MET A 31 0.46 28.31 34.99
CA MET A 31 1.36 28.72 33.91
C MET A 31 1.69 27.55 32.96
N LEU A 32 1.93 26.34 33.49
CA LEU A 32 2.15 25.14 32.67
C LEU A 32 0.92 24.73 31.87
N ILE A 33 -0.29 24.87 32.43
CA ILE A 33 -1.54 24.59 31.71
C ILE A 33 -1.75 25.59 30.57
N VAL A 34 -1.46 26.88 30.79
CA VAL A 34 -1.55 27.91 29.76
C VAL A 34 -0.52 27.69 28.65
N ILE A 35 0.73 27.34 29.00
CA ILE A 35 1.76 27.00 28.00
C ILE A 35 1.36 25.75 27.22
N ALA A 36 0.82 24.71 27.88
CA ALA A 36 0.34 23.51 27.21
C ALA A 36 -0.82 23.82 26.24
N LEU A 37 -1.78 24.66 26.65
CA LEU A 37 -2.88 25.10 25.78
C LEU A 37 -2.41 25.96 24.61
N ILE A 38 -1.42 26.82 24.82
CA ILE A 38 -0.80 27.61 23.74
C ILE A 38 -0.02 26.71 22.79
N CYS A 39 0.76 25.75 23.31
CA CYS A 39 1.49 24.78 22.48
C CYS A 39 0.55 23.88 21.68
N VAL A 40 -0.58 23.44 22.27
CA VAL A 40 -1.62 22.67 21.56
C VAL A 40 -2.32 23.54 20.51
N GLY A 41 -2.69 24.78 20.84
CA GLY A 41 -3.30 25.72 19.90
C GLY A 41 -2.38 26.08 18.73
N ILE A 42 -1.09 26.26 19.00
CA ILE A 42 -0.03 26.45 18.00
C ILE A 42 0.14 25.17 17.16
N PHE A 43 0.16 23.97 17.76
CA PHE A 43 0.23 22.71 17.00
C PHE A 43 -0.99 22.51 16.08
N VAL A 44 -2.20 22.83 16.56
CA VAL A 44 -3.45 22.67 15.79
C VAL A 44 -3.58 23.70 14.66
N LEU A 45 -3.11 24.94 14.87
CA LEU A 45 -3.13 25.98 13.84
C LEU A 45 -1.98 25.85 12.82
N ILE A 46 -0.86 25.23 13.22
CA ILE A 46 0.31 25.08 12.37
C ILE A 46 0.31 23.73 11.63
N SER A 47 -0.36 22.68 12.13
CA SER A 47 -0.32 21.35 11.50
C SER A 47 -0.79 21.30 10.04
N PRO A 48 -1.80 22.07 9.57
CA PRO A 48 -2.17 22.08 8.16
C PRO A 48 -1.24 22.97 7.30
N ALA A 49 -0.56 23.95 7.89
CA ALA A 49 0.24 24.94 7.18
C ALA A 49 1.72 24.52 6.99
N LEU A 50 2.22 23.61 7.82
CA LEU A 50 3.63 23.18 7.80
C LEU A 50 3.89 21.92 6.94
N PHE A 51 2.84 21.25 6.49
CA PHE A 51 2.92 20.17 5.52
C PHE A 51 1.91 20.45 4.40
N PRO A 52 2.29 21.21 3.35
CA PRO A 52 1.44 21.31 2.18
C PRO A 52 1.08 19.89 1.72
N LYS A 53 -0.21 19.65 1.53
CA LYS A 53 -0.71 18.41 0.97
C LYS A 53 0.04 18.20 -0.35
N PHE A 54 0.67 17.04 -0.51
CA PHE A 54 1.36 16.73 -1.75
C PHE A 54 0.32 16.57 -2.86
N GLU A 55 0.30 17.53 -3.77
CA GLU A 55 -0.61 17.60 -4.91
C GLU A 55 0.20 17.45 -6.20
N VAL A 56 -0.38 16.75 -7.17
CA VAL A 56 0.20 16.53 -8.50
C VAL A 56 -0.67 17.30 -9.48
N ASP A 57 -0.10 18.36 -10.04
CA ASP A 57 -0.82 19.31 -10.90
C ASP A 57 -0.95 18.83 -12.35
N ASN A 58 -0.12 17.87 -12.76
CA ASN A 58 -0.22 17.23 -14.07
C ASN A 58 0.49 15.88 -14.10
N ALA A 59 0.00 14.98 -14.94
CA ALA A 59 0.75 13.88 -15.50
C ALA A 59 0.07 13.46 -16.80
N GLU A 60 0.84 13.16 -17.83
CA GLU A 60 0.32 12.73 -19.13
C GLU A 60 1.14 11.58 -19.70
N ILE A 61 0.47 10.71 -20.47
CA ILE A 61 1.13 9.69 -21.26
C ILE A 61 1.55 10.35 -22.58
N GLU A 62 2.83 10.68 -22.72
CA GLU A 62 3.36 11.40 -23.88
C GLU A 62 3.41 10.50 -25.11
N LYS A 63 3.82 9.24 -24.92
CA LYS A 63 4.15 8.35 -26.03
C LYS A 63 3.94 6.89 -25.67
N TRP A 64 3.44 6.14 -26.65
CA TRP A 64 3.47 4.68 -26.66
C TRP A 64 4.47 4.17 -27.68
N LYS A 65 5.20 3.11 -27.32
CA LYS A 65 6.14 2.43 -28.19
C LYS A 65 5.91 0.92 -28.09
N LEU A 66 5.60 0.27 -29.21
CA LEU A 66 5.65 -1.18 -29.31
C LEU A 66 7.10 -1.64 -29.12
N THR A 67 7.37 -2.37 -28.05
CA THR A 67 8.70 -2.89 -27.73
C THR A 67 8.90 -4.30 -28.26
N ARG A 68 7.82 -5.08 -28.34
CA ARG A 68 7.87 -6.49 -28.75
C ARG A 68 6.52 -6.96 -29.28
N THR A 69 6.56 -7.87 -30.24
CA THR A 69 5.39 -8.60 -30.77
C THR A 69 5.44 -10.07 -30.35
N ILE A 70 4.28 -10.65 -30.04
CA ILE A 70 4.07 -12.08 -29.79
C ILE A 70 3.05 -12.59 -30.81
N ASP A 71 3.55 -12.93 -32.01
CA ASP A 71 2.70 -13.30 -33.15
C ASP A 71 1.76 -14.50 -32.85
N ALA A 72 2.22 -15.44 -32.02
CA ALA A 72 1.48 -16.67 -31.71
C ALA A 72 0.14 -16.43 -31.00
N ILE A 73 0.00 -15.31 -30.28
CA ILE A 73 -1.22 -14.95 -29.55
C ILE A 73 -1.78 -13.58 -29.97
N TYR A 74 -1.29 -13.05 -31.10
CA TYR A 74 -1.71 -11.76 -31.65
C TYR A 74 -1.65 -10.60 -30.64
N SER A 75 -0.61 -10.59 -29.79
CA SER A 75 -0.40 -9.55 -28.78
C SER A 75 0.96 -8.87 -28.92
N GLY A 76 1.10 -7.70 -28.30
CA GLY A 76 2.33 -6.93 -28.23
C GLY A 76 2.55 -6.33 -26.86
N TYR A 77 3.81 -6.02 -26.56
CA TYR A 77 4.22 -5.24 -25.40
C TYR A 77 4.43 -3.79 -25.79
N TYR A 78 3.87 -2.90 -24.99
CA TYR A 78 3.93 -1.46 -25.21
C TYR A 78 4.54 -0.79 -23.99
N GLU A 79 5.51 0.08 -24.24
CA GLU A 79 6.09 0.97 -23.24
C GLU A 79 5.45 2.36 -23.41
N ALA A 80 4.85 2.87 -22.35
CA ALA A 80 4.41 4.24 -22.22
C ALA A 80 5.48 5.08 -21.51
N THR A 81 5.77 6.25 -22.08
CA THR A 81 6.50 7.31 -21.38
C THR A 81 5.49 8.25 -20.74
N ILE A 82 5.64 8.48 -19.44
CA ILE A 82 4.79 9.35 -18.65
C ILE A 82 5.62 10.54 -18.18
N VAL A 83 5.10 11.74 -18.38
CA VAL A 83 5.76 12.99 -18.02
C VAL A 83 4.91 13.79 -17.04
N SER A 84 5.59 14.52 -16.16
CA SER A 84 5.01 15.43 -15.19
C SER A 84 5.99 16.55 -14.87
N GLU A 85 5.47 17.75 -14.62
CA GLU A 85 6.25 18.87 -14.09
C GLU A 85 6.68 18.62 -12.64
N GLN A 86 5.94 17.76 -11.92
CA GLN A 86 6.19 17.43 -10.53
C GLN A 86 7.50 16.64 -10.37
N LYS A 87 8.46 17.23 -9.63
CA LYS A 87 9.79 16.63 -9.43
C LYS A 87 9.88 15.69 -8.23
N LYS A 88 9.05 15.91 -7.19
CA LYS A 88 8.99 14.99 -6.06
C LYS A 88 8.36 13.66 -6.52
N PRO A 89 8.93 12.50 -6.18
CA PRO A 89 8.42 11.23 -6.70
C PRO A 89 7.03 10.86 -6.20
N PHE A 90 6.29 10.14 -7.05
CA PHE A 90 4.94 9.63 -6.78
C PHE A 90 4.62 8.43 -7.66
N ILE A 91 3.51 7.75 -7.35
CA ILE A 91 2.97 6.69 -8.21
C ILE A 91 1.79 7.23 -8.97
N VAL A 92 1.79 7.12 -10.29
CA VAL A 92 0.60 7.37 -11.11
C VAL A 92 -0.17 6.06 -11.29
N THR A 93 -1.49 6.15 -11.28
CA THR A 93 -2.41 5.01 -11.50
C THR A 93 -3.06 5.14 -12.87
N ILE A 94 -3.08 4.05 -13.63
CA ILE A 94 -3.53 3.99 -15.02
C ILE A 94 -4.49 2.82 -15.16
N ASN A 95 -5.69 3.09 -15.69
CA ASN A 95 -6.72 2.07 -15.92
C ASN A 95 -7.13 2.03 -17.39
N ASN A 96 -7.70 0.90 -17.78
CA ASN A 96 -8.36 0.68 -19.07
C ASN A 96 -9.82 1.19 -19.00
N TYR A 97 -10.24 1.98 -19.99
CA TYR A 97 -11.59 2.57 -20.07
C TYR A 97 -12.72 1.56 -20.37
N PHE A 98 -12.38 0.42 -20.98
CA PHE A 98 -13.34 -0.57 -21.51
C PHE A 98 -13.34 -1.91 -20.75
N GLY A 99 -12.44 -2.08 -19.78
CA GLY A 99 -12.29 -3.34 -19.03
C GLY A 99 -13.28 -3.47 -17.88
N THR A 100 -13.89 -4.65 -17.73
CA THR A 100 -14.66 -5.04 -16.54
C THR A 100 -13.78 -5.54 -15.38
N ILE A 101 -12.48 -5.73 -15.63
CA ILE A 101 -11.48 -6.14 -14.65
C ILE A 101 -10.45 -5.02 -14.58
N ILE A 102 -10.47 -4.27 -13.49
CA ILE A 102 -9.58 -3.13 -13.27
C ILE A 102 -8.35 -3.66 -12.54
N PHE A 103 -7.28 -3.94 -13.28
CA PHE A 103 -5.95 -3.99 -12.69
C PHE A 103 -5.37 -2.58 -12.76
N HIS A 104 -5.07 -1.99 -11.60
CA HIS A 104 -4.37 -0.70 -11.58
C HIS A 104 -2.95 -0.88 -12.10
N HIS A 105 -2.71 -0.46 -13.33
CA HIS A 105 -1.35 -0.28 -13.80
C HIS A 105 -0.77 0.92 -13.08
N CYS A 106 0.45 0.77 -12.59
CA CYS A 106 1.13 1.81 -11.83
C CYS A 106 2.45 2.14 -12.49
N ALA A 107 2.83 3.42 -12.49
CA ALA A 107 4.18 3.83 -12.84
C ALA A 107 4.76 4.73 -11.76
N TYR A 108 6.04 4.56 -11.49
CA TYR A 108 6.80 5.40 -10.58
C TYR A 108 7.36 6.57 -11.36
N ILE A 109 6.94 7.77 -10.98
CA ILE A 109 7.40 9.02 -11.58
C ILE A 109 8.46 9.60 -10.66
N GLU A 110 9.64 9.85 -11.20
CA GLU A 110 10.76 10.44 -10.48
C GLU A 110 11.42 11.51 -11.36
N ASN A 111 11.70 12.67 -10.76
CA ASN A 111 12.22 13.83 -11.49
C ASN A 111 11.34 14.27 -12.68
N GLY A 112 10.05 13.93 -12.64
CA GLY A 112 9.05 14.29 -13.65
C GLY A 112 8.92 13.31 -14.81
N GLU A 113 9.57 12.15 -14.76
CA GLU A 113 9.46 11.13 -15.82
C GLU A 113 9.27 9.75 -15.20
N GLY A 114 8.57 8.88 -15.93
CA GLY A 114 8.44 7.46 -15.59
C GLY A 114 8.01 6.63 -16.79
N THR A 115 8.04 5.31 -16.62
CA THR A 115 7.68 4.35 -17.67
C THR A 115 6.69 3.32 -17.16
N LEU A 116 5.74 2.93 -18.01
CA LEU A 116 4.85 1.79 -17.80
C LEU A 116 5.02 0.81 -18.95
N GLU A 117 5.20 -0.47 -18.66
CA GLU A 117 5.11 -1.54 -19.66
C GLU A 117 3.81 -2.32 -19.44
N LEU A 118 3.08 -2.60 -20.52
CA LEU A 118 1.90 -3.47 -20.50
C LEU A 118 1.78 -4.27 -21.79
N SER A 119 0.97 -5.32 -21.77
CA SER A 119 0.59 -6.08 -22.97
C SER A 119 -0.80 -5.65 -23.46
N ALA A 120 -0.97 -5.61 -24.77
CA ALA A 120 -2.25 -5.36 -25.45
C ALA A 120 -2.34 -6.19 -26.73
N PHE A 121 -3.54 -6.37 -27.30
CA PHE A 121 -3.67 -7.00 -28.62
C PHE A 121 -3.10 -6.10 -29.72
N LEU A 122 -2.62 -6.69 -30.83
CA LEU A 122 -1.94 -5.93 -31.88
C LEU A 122 -2.85 -5.00 -32.69
N ASP A 123 -4.16 -5.23 -32.65
CA ASP A 123 -5.19 -4.38 -33.24
C ASP A 123 -5.76 -3.34 -32.27
N GLU A 124 -5.35 -3.37 -31.01
CA GLU A 124 -5.69 -2.38 -30.01
C GLU A 124 -4.66 -1.24 -30.01
N ASP A 125 -5.14 0.01 -29.93
CA ASP A 125 -4.31 1.18 -29.71
C ASP A 125 -4.33 1.53 -28.21
N PRO A 126 -3.25 1.27 -27.46
CA PRO A 126 -3.21 1.54 -26.02
C PRO A 126 -3.48 3.01 -25.68
N SER A 127 -3.17 3.94 -26.59
CA SER A 127 -3.40 5.38 -26.38
C SER A 127 -4.87 5.76 -26.32
N LEU A 128 -5.77 4.94 -26.89
CA LEU A 128 -7.22 5.14 -26.86
C LEU A 128 -7.89 4.45 -25.68
N ILE A 129 -7.17 3.54 -25.01
CA ILE A 129 -7.72 2.59 -24.04
C ILE A 129 -7.28 2.94 -22.63
N TYR A 130 -6.01 3.28 -22.45
CA TYR A 130 -5.41 3.51 -21.14
C TYR A 130 -5.32 5.00 -20.83
N LYS A 131 -5.79 5.38 -19.64
CA LYS A 131 -5.72 6.74 -19.13
C LYS A 131 -5.19 6.77 -17.71
N ILE A 132 -4.48 7.85 -17.41
CA ILE A 132 -4.15 8.19 -16.04
C ILE A 132 -5.45 8.49 -15.30
N THR A 133 -5.60 7.91 -14.12
CA THR A 133 -6.84 7.99 -13.33
C THR A 133 -6.66 8.64 -11.96
N GLY A 134 -5.41 8.94 -11.59
CA GLY A 134 -5.04 9.54 -10.32
C GLY A 134 -3.60 9.20 -9.93
N TYR A 135 -3.23 9.55 -8.71
CA TYR A 135 -1.92 9.26 -8.14
C TYR A 135 -2.00 8.79 -6.68
N LEU A 136 -1.01 8.00 -6.27
CA LEU A 136 -0.79 7.61 -4.87
C LEU A 136 0.35 8.45 -4.29
N SER A 137 0.10 8.99 -3.11
CA SER A 137 1.11 9.69 -2.32
C SER A 137 1.82 8.74 -1.37
N GLY A 138 3.13 8.92 -1.19
CA GLY A 138 3.91 8.13 -0.27
C GLY A 138 5.29 8.72 -0.05
N ASP A 139 6.20 7.84 0.38
CA ASP A 139 7.60 8.17 0.63
C ASP A 139 8.50 7.24 -0.16
N ASN A 140 9.64 7.77 -0.62
CA ASN A 140 10.70 6.95 -1.20
C ASN A 140 11.17 5.91 -0.20
N LEU A 141 11.50 4.73 -0.70
CA LEU A 141 11.96 3.64 0.13
C LEU A 141 13.28 3.10 -0.41
N GLU A 142 14.26 2.96 0.49
CA GLU A 142 15.57 2.42 0.18
C GLU A 142 15.79 1.09 0.92
N GLU A 143 16.78 0.29 0.52
CA GLU A 143 17.12 -0.97 1.21
C GLU A 143 17.38 -0.78 2.71
N LYS A 144 17.92 0.38 3.11
CA LYS A 144 18.18 0.71 4.52
C LYS A 144 16.90 0.78 5.36
N ASP A 145 15.73 0.94 4.75
CA ASP A 145 14.43 0.99 5.42
C ASP A 145 13.83 -0.41 5.66
N LEU A 146 14.50 -1.44 5.14
CA LEU A 146 14.11 -2.84 5.24
C LEU A 146 14.99 -3.61 6.22
N ASN A 147 14.40 -4.59 6.91
CA ASN A 147 15.14 -5.65 7.60
C ASN A 147 15.65 -6.67 6.58
N TYR A 148 14.81 -7.05 5.62
CA TYR A 148 15.21 -7.84 4.46
C TYR A 148 14.23 -7.65 3.30
N ILE A 149 14.73 -7.94 2.10
CA ILE A 149 13.95 -8.31 0.92
C ILE A 149 14.57 -9.59 0.38
N LYS A 150 13.76 -10.62 0.18
CA LYS A 150 14.18 -11.93 -0.32
C LYS A 150 13.30 -12.32 -1.47
N TYR A 151 13.88 -13.01 -2.43
CA TYR A 151 13.14 -13.57 -3.56
C TYR A 151 13.67 -14.94 -3.91
N TYR A 152 12.81 -15.77 -4.48
CA TYR A 152 13.19 -17.02 -5.09
C TYR A 152 12.23 -17.33 -6.25
N SER A 153 12.73 -18.10 -7.21
CA SER A 153 11.98 -18.51 -8.39
C SER A 153 11.77 -20.03 -8.38
N ASP A 154 10.55 -20.47 -8.71
CA ASP A 154 10.18 -21.88 -8.73
C ASP A 154 9.14 -22.20 -9.83
N ASN A 155 8.70 -23.46 -9.88
CA ASN A 155 7.59 -23.91 -10.74
C ASN A 155 7.77 -23.51 -12.22
N TYR A 156 8.93 -23.87 -12.77
CA TYR A 156 9.27 -23.57 -14.16
C TYR A 156 8.47 -24.43 -15.14
N GLU A 157 7.82 -23.77 -16.10
CA GLU A 157 7.03 -24.40 -17.16
C GLU A 157 7.53 -23.97 -18.53
N ASP A 158 7.85 -24.95 -19.39
CA ASP A 158 8.32 -24.71 -20.75
C ASP A 158 7.14 -24.78 -21.74
N SER A 159 7.01 -23.77 -22.59
CA SER A 159 6.04 -23.77 -23.70
C SER A 159 6.76 -23.86 -25.04
N GLU A 160 6.67 -25.02 -25.69
CA GLU A 160 7.20 -25.23 -27.04
C GLU A 160 6.50 -24.37 -28.09
N LEU A 161 5.21 -24.05 -27.88
CA LEU A 161 4.40 -23.28 -28.83
C LEU A 161 4.93 -21.86 -29.05
N ILE A 162 5.35 -21.21 -27.96
CA ILE A 162 5.89 -19.85 -27.99
C ILE A 162 7.41 -19.81 -27.79
N ASN A 163 8.04 -20.97 -27.60
CA ASN A 163 9.47 -21.14 -27.38
C ASN A 163 9.98 -20.29 -26.18
N GLU A 164 9.28 -20.38 -25.06
CA GLU A 164 9.57 -19.64 -23.83
C GLU A 164 9.45 -20.52 -22.59
N THR A 165 10.02 -20.04 -21.50
CA THR A 165 9.81 -20.58 -20.15
C THR A 165 9.03 -19.56 -19.31
N SER A 166 8.22 -20.03 -18.39
CA SER A 166 7.61 -19.23 -17.34
C SER A 166 7.96 -19.80 -15.96
N CYS A 167 7.89 -18.97 -14.93
CA CYS A 167 8.10 -19.39 -13.54
C CYS A 167 7.34 -18.48 -12.58
N TYR A 168 7.24 -18.89 -11.32
CA TYR A 168 6.74 -18.03 -10.25
C TYR A 168 7.92 -17.43 -9.48
N ILE A 169 7.79 -16.17 -9.11
CA ILE A 169 8.74 -15.44 -8.27
C ILE A 169 8.02 -15.08 -6.98
N THR A 170 8.48 -15.62 -5.87
CA THR A 170 7.96 -15.20 -4.56
C THR A 170 8.86 -14.13 -3.98
N VAL A 171 8.28 -12.99 -3.60
CA VAL A 171 8.97 -11.86 -2.96
C VAL A 171 8.50 -11.76 -1.51
N ASN A 172 9.46 -11.74 -0.59
CA ASN A 172 9.24 -11.62 0.84
C ASN A 172 9.92 -10.36 1.37
N VAL A 173 9.17 -9.51 2.05
CA VAL A 173 9.65 -8.21 2.55
C VAL A 173 9.36 -8.08 4.03
N GLU A 174 10.35 -7.61 4.79
CA GLU A 174 10.16 -7.10 6.15
C GLU A 174 10.67 -5.66 6.25
N MET A 175 9.77 -4.72 6.51
CA MET A 175 10.06 -3.32 6.76
C MET A 175 10.47 -3.08 8.22
N LYS A 176 11.38 -2.12 8.43
CA LYS A 176 11.78 -1.68 9.79
C LYS A 176 10.66 -0.95 10.50
N ASN A 177 10.02 -0.01 9.78
CA ASN A 177 8.81 0.61 10.27
C ASN A 177 7.68 -0.41 10.08
N LYS A 178 7.01 -0.82 11.14
CA LYS A 178 5.96 -1.85 11.10
C LYS A 178 4.63 -1.30 10.55
N SER A 179 4.70 -0.44 9.52
CA SER A 179 3.53 0.19 8.92
C SER A 179 2.80 -0.78 7.97
N SER A 180 1.52 -0.50 7.72
CA SER A 180 0.74 -1.15 6.68
C SER A 180 0.55 -0.19 5.51
N GLY A 181 0.44 -0.70 4.28
CA GLY A 181 0.41 0.12 3.07
C GLY A 181 0.75 -0.68 1.82
N LEU A 182 1.02 0.02 0.72
CA LEU A 182 1.48 -0.59 -0.53
C LEU A 182 2.98 -0.37 -0.69
N PHE A 183 3.72 -1.45 -0.88
CA PHE A 183 5.15 -1.45 -1.13
C PHE A 183 5.41 -1.62 -2.62
N PHE A 184 5.96 -0.58 -3.24
CA PHE A 184 6.33 -0.57 -4.64
C PHE A 184 7.81 -0.89 -4.82
N TYR A 185 8.09 -1.80 -5.75
CA TYR A 185 9.43 -2.24 -6.08
C TYR A 185 9.57 -2.46 -7.57
N GLU A 186 10.78 -2.24 -8.06
CA GLU A 186 11.15 -2.59 -9.43
C GLU A 186 11.80 -3.97 -9.40
N TYR A 187 11.29 -4.90 -10.21
CA TYR A 187 12.00 -6.13 -10.50
C TYR A 187 12.82 -5.95 -11.78
N ASN A 188 13.96 -6.63 -11.85
CA ASN A 188 14.76 -6.73 -13.07
C ASN A 188 15.23 -8.19 -13.25
N CYS A 189 14.87 -8.78 -14.38
CA CYS A 189 15.30 -10.11 -14.79
C CYS A 189 16.46 -9.98 -15.77
N GLU A 190 17.66 -10.38 -15.34
CA GLU A 190 18.88 -10.18 -16.14
C GLU A 190 18.88 -10.99 -17.44
N LEU A 191 18.21 -12.15 -17.46
CA LEU A 191 18.20 -13.05 -18.63
C LEU A 191 17.51 -12.46 -19.86
N ASN A 192 16.49 -11.62 -19.67
CA ASN A 192 15.74 -11.00 -20.75
C ASN A 192 15.75 -9.46 -20.68
N ASN A 193 16.52 -8.89 -19.75
CA ASN A 193 16.54 -7.45 -19.43
C ASN A 193 15.14 -6.86 -19.18
N LYS A 194 14.19 -7.68 -18.74
CA LYS A 194 12.83 -7.23 -18.43
C LYS A 194 12.84 -6.58 -17.07
N LYS A 195 12.29 -5.38 -17.01
CA LYS A 195 12.08 -4.64 -15.77
C LYS A 195 10.65 -4.18 -15.69
N GLY A 196 10.12 -4.10 -14.47
CA GLY A 196 8.78 -3.59 -14.26
C GLY A 196 8.57 -3.15 -12.83
N LEU A 197 7.63 -2.22 -12.65
CA LEU A 197 7.17 -1.81 -11.34
C LEU A 197 6.03 -2.73 -10.91
N LEU A 198 6.13 -3.28 -9.71
CA LEU A 198 5.09 -4.05 -9.06
C LEU A 198 4.82 -3.46 -7.68
N TYR A 199 3.69 -3.84 -7.10
CA TYR A 199 3.39 -3.53 -5.71
C TYR A 199 2.79 -4.72 -5.00
N THR A 200 3.02 -4.77 -3.69
CA THR A 200 2.38 -5.72 -2.79
C THR A 200 1.80 -5.01 -1.57
N ALA A 201 0.75 -5.57 -0.98
CA ALA A 201 0.21 -5.09 0.26
C ALA A 201 1.05 -5.54 1.45
N VAL A 202 1.45 -4.58 2.27
CA VAL A 202 2.17 -4.79 3.52
C VAL A 202 1.20 -4.70 4.68
N TYR A 203 1.26 -5.69 5.58
CA TYR A 203 0.59 -5.65 6.87
C TYR A 203 1.61 -5.72 8.01
N ASN A 204 1.57 -4.71 8.89
CA ASN A 204 2.45 -4.62 10.06
C ASN A 204 3.95 -4.79 9.69
N GLY A 205 4.35 -4.18 8.57
CA GLY A 205 5.71 -4.24 8.03
C GLY A 205 6.11 -5.57 7.39
N ASN A 206 5.19 -6.49 7.09
CA ASN A 206 5.51 -7.73 6.37
C ASN A 206 4.64 -7.87 5.12
N ALA A 207 5.24 -8.39 4.05
CA ALA A 207 4.54 -8.78 2.83
C ALA A 207 5.16 -10.06 2.25
N GLU A 208 4.30 -10.89 1.68
CA GLU A 208 4.65 -12.02 0.81
C GLU A 208 3.78 -11.89 -0.42
N ASP A 209 4.40 -11.98 -1.60
CA ASP A 209 3.70 -11.91 -2.88
C ASP A 209 4.30 -12.91 -3.86
N THR A 210 3.49 -13.42 -4.77
CA THR A 210 3.92 -14.37 -5.80
C THR A 210 3.54 -13.83 -7.17
N ILE A 211 4.56 -13.55 -7.97
CA ILE A 211 4.43 -13.00 -9.31
C ILE A 211 4.62 -14.14 -10.32
N PHE A 212 3.82 -14.15 -11.37
CA PHE A 212 4.08 -15.02 -12.52
C PHE A 212 4.96 -14.29 -13.53
N LEU A 213 6.20 -14.76 -13.72
CA LEU A 213 7.07 -14.28 -14.78
C LEU A 213 6.95 -15.19 -15.99
N PHE A 214 6.49 -14.62 -17.08
CA PHE A 214 6.46 -15.26 -18.38
C PHE A 214 7.62 -14.74 -19.25
N ASP A 215 7.80 -15.30 -20.44
CA ASP A 215 8.76 -14.80 -21.44
C ASP A 215 10.25 -14.83 -21.04
N LEU A 216 10.64 -15.89 -20.32
CA LEU A 216 12.03 -16.28 -20.19
C LEU A 216 12.49 -17.09 -21.40
N PRO A 217 13.80 -17.11 -21.73
CA PRO A 217 14.32 -18.00 -22.77
C PRO A 217 13.89 -19.46 -22.53
N TYR A 218 13.60 -20.19 -23.60
CA TYR A 218 13.17 -21.59 -23.52
C TYR A 218 14.20 -22.45 -22.75
N LYS A 219 13.71 -23.27 -21.81
CA LYS A 219 14.50 -24.09 -20.88
C LYS A 219 15.35 -23.32 -19.86
N SER A 220 15.07 -22.04 -19.62
CA SER A 220 15.68 -21.29 -18.51
C SER A 220 15.28 -21.88 -17.16
N ARG A 221 16.22 -21.91 -16.21
CA ARG A 221 16.01 -22.35 -14.83
C ARG A 221 16.83 -21.46 -13.90
N GLU A 222 16.45 -21.44 -12.63
CA GLU A 222 17.16 -20.70 -11.57
C GLU A 222 17.42 -19.24 -11.97
N THR A 223 16.43 -18.62 -12.62
CA THR A 223 16.48 -17.23 -13.06
C THR A 223 16.75 -16.32 -11.88
N GLU A 224 17.83 -15.55 -12.01
CA GLU A 224 18.17 -14.46 -11.11
C GLU A 224 17.31 -13.24 -11.45
N ILE A 225 16.55 -12.80 -10.46
CA ILE A 225 15.82 -11.53 -10.48
C ILE A 225 16.47 -10.63 -9.45
N THR A 226 16.53 -9.33 -9.70
CA THR A 226 16.87 -8.35 -8.67
C THR A 226 15.62 -7.57 -8.31
N VAL A 227 15.43 -7.25 -7.03
CA VAL A 227 14.27 -6.49 -6.55
C VAL A 227 14.78 -5.25 -5.83
N THR A 228 14.43 -4.08 -6.37
CA THR A 228 14.86 -2.79 -5.84
C THR A 228 13.64 -2.06 -5.25
N PRO A 229 13.63 -1.72 -3.95
CA PRO A 229 12.56 -0.90 -3.38
C PRO A 229 12.52 0.47 -4.04
N LYS A 230 11.31 1.03 -4.21
CA LYS A 230 11.13 2.37 -4.80
C LYS A 230 10.33 3.29 -3.90
N TYR A 231 9.15 2.83 -3.47
CA TYR A 231 8.17 3.73 -2.87
C TYR A 231 7.24 2.99 -1.90
N PHE A 232 6.75 3.69 -0.88
CA PHE A 232 5.78 3.13 0.06
C PHE A 232 4.62 4.09 0.28
N CYS A 233 3.41 3.62 -0.05
CA CYS A 233 2.18 4.36 0.19
C CYS A 233 1.53 3.83 1.47
N LYS A 234 1.72 4.54 2.58
CA LYS A 234 1.16 4.16 3.87
C LYS A 234 -0.37 4.20 3.82
N CYS A 235 -1.04 3.17 4.33
CA CYS A 235 -2.49 3.17 4.40
C CYS A 235 -3.02 4.08 5.52
N VAL A 236 -4.17 4.68 5.28
CA VAL A 236 -5.04 5.26 6.29
C VAL A 236 -5.72 4.11 7.04
N PRO A 237 -5.51 3.94 8.35
CA PRO A 237 -6.15 2.87 9.11
C PRO A 237 -7.67 3.05 9.12
N LEU A 238 -8.39 1.98 8.84
CA LEU A 238 -9.85 1.96 9.02
C LEU A 238 -10.17 1.55 10.45
N THR A 239 -10.93 2.40 11.14
CA THR A 239 -11.55 2.05 12.42
C THR A 239 -12.94 1.46 12.17
N GLU A 240 -13.52 0.80 13.17
CA GLU A 240 -14.85 0.15 13.08
C GLU A 240 -15.97 1.10 12.58
N ASN A 241 -15.82 2.41 12.75
CA ASN A 241 -16.80 3.41 12.32
C ASN A 241 -16.59 3.94 10.88
N GLY A 242 -15.49 3.60 10.21
CA GLY A 242 -15.18 4.11 8.86
C GLY A 242 -15.46 3.11 7.74
N CYS A 243 -16.04 1.96 8.06
CA CYS A 243 -16.34 0.88 7.13
C CYS A 243 -17.68 0.24 7.51
N THR A 244 -18.60 0.19 6.55
CA THR A 244 -19.91 -0.47 6.70
C THR A 244 -19.96 -1.70 5.82
N ILE A 245 -20.33 -2.85 6.39
CA ILE A 245 -20.57 -4.08 5.62
C ILE A 245 -21.98 -4.00 5.03
N GLU A 246 -22.08 -3.77 3.71
CA GLU A 246 -23.36 -3.74 2.99
C GLU A 246 -23.90 -5.14 2.71
N LYS A 247 -23.00 -6.08 2.40
CA LYS A 247 -23.30 -7.51 2.19
C LYS A 247 -22.22 -8.35 2.86
N ASN A 248 -22.63 -9.19 3.82
CA ASN A 248 -21.74 -10.18 4.43
C ASN A 248 -21.24 -11.18 3.40
N LEU A 249 -20.06 -11.74 3.64
CA LEU A 249 -19.49 -12.78 2.79
C LEU A 249 -20.48 -13.94 2.61
N SER A 250 -20.77 -14.26 1.35
CA SER A 250 -21.65 -15.34 0.94
C SER A 250 -21.09 -16.02 -0.29
N PHE A 251 -21.39 -17.30 -0.49
CA PHE A 251 -20.82 -18.11 -1.55
C PHE A 251 -21.86 -18.56 -2.56
N GLU A 252 -21.56 -18.35 -3.84
CA GLU A 252 -22.18 -19.09 -4.93
C GLU A 252 -21.41 -20.39 -5.15
N THR A 253 -22.14 -21.49 -5.37
CA THR A 253 -21.54 -22.82 -5.54
C THR A 253 -21.77 -23.31 -6.95
N GLU A 254 -20.68 -23.64 -7.63
CA GLU A 254 -20.71 -24.36 -8.89
C GLU A 254 -20.20 -25.78 -8.66
N THR A 255 -21.03 -26.76 -9.02
CA THR A 255 -20.66 -28.18 -8.91
C THR A 255 -20.50 -28.75 -10.31
N SER A 256 -19.28 -29.16 -10.66
CA SER A 256 -19.04 -30.08 -11.76
C SER A 256 -18.99 -31.52 -11.23
N SER A 257 -18.93 -32.52 -12.12
CA SER A 257 -18.94 -33.94 -11.73
C SER A 257 -17.88 -34.29 -10.67
N ASP A 258 -16.74 -33.61 -10.72
CA ASP A 258 -15.56 -33.98 -9.93
C ASP A 258 -15.03 -32.83 -9.04
N ARG A 259 -15.57 -31.62 -9.19
CA ARG A 259 -15.05 -30.43 -8.48
C ARG A 259 -16.19 -29.58 -7.93
N LYS A 260 -16.02 -29.14 -6.69
CA LYS A 260 -16.81 -28.06 -6.10
C LYS A 260 -16.01 -26.76 -6.20
N ILE A 261 -16.69 -25.70 -6.61
CA ILE A 261 -16.15 -24.35 -6.70
C ILE A 261 -17.04 -23.45 -5.86
N TYR A 262 -16.43 -22.65 -4.99
CA TYR A 262 -17.10 -21.65 -4.18
C TYR A 262 -16.55 -20.27 -4.54
N ASN A 263 -17.42 -19.42 -5.09
CA ASN A 263 -17.14 -18.02 -5.40
C ASN A 263 -17.76 -17.16 -4.29
N GLY A 264 -16.92 -16.57 -3.45
CA GLY A 264 -17.36 -15.73 -2.34
C GLY A 264 -17.37 -14.26 -2.71
N GLU A 265 -18.38 -13.53 -2.26
CA GLU A 265 -18.50 -12.08 -2.43
C GLU A 265 -18.96 -11.42 -1.14
N MET A 266 -18.27 -10.35 -0.76
CA MET A 266 -18.58 -9.44 0.34
C MET A 266 -18.55 -8.00 -0.20
N LYS A 267 -19.52 -7.16 0.18
CA LYS A 267 -19.57 -5.76 -0.26
C LYS A 267 -19.44 -4.81 0.92
N LEU A 268 -18.62 -3.78 0.75
CA LEU A 268 -18.26 -2.79 1.74
C LEU A 268 -18.54 -1.37 1.24
N HIS A 269 -18.91 -0.49 2.15
CA HIS A 269 -18.87 0.96 1.98
C HIS A 269 -17.77 1.55 2.84
N ILE A 270 -16.90 2.38 2.25
CA ILE A 270 -15.75 3.00 2.92
C ILE A 270 -15.96 4.52 3.01
N ASP A 271 -16.13 4.99 4.24
CA ASP A 271 -16.35 6.41 4.50
C ASP A 271 -15.09 7.22 4.19
N ASN A 272 -15.26 8.40 3.59
CA ASN A 272 -14.17 9.35 3.28
C ASN A 272 -13.09 8.81 2.32
N CYS A 273 -13.39 7.79 1.52
CA CYS A 273 -12.55 7.32 0.42
C CYS A 273 -13.42 7.06 -0.80
N GLU A 274 -13.54 8.04 -1.70
CA GLU A 274 -14.29 7.87 -2.95
C GLU A 274 -13.57 6.87 -3.87
N ARG A 275 -12.25 7.02 -4.01
CA ARG A 275 -11.40 6.17 -4.84
C ARG A 275 -10.12 5.77 -4.11
N GLY A 276 -9.72 4.51 -4.20
CA GLY A 276 -8.55 4.02 -3.47
C GLY A 276 -8.33 2.52 -3.58
N ILE A 277 -7.37 2.03 -2.80
CA ILE A 277 -7.01 0.62 -2.70
C ILE A 277 -7.19 0.19 -1.25
N LEU A 278 -8.20 -0.63 -0.98
CA LEU A 278 -8.42 -1.28 0.31
C LEU A 278 -7.33 -2.32 0.56
N ILE A 279 -6.85 -2.40 1.80
CA ILE A 279 -5.97 -3.47 2.28
C ILE A 279 -6.70 -4.25 3.37
N TYR A 280 -6.72 -5.57 3.23
CA TYR A 280 -7.35 -6.48 4.19
C TYR A 280 -6.55 -7.77 4.31
N THR A 281 -6.84 -8.56 5.34
CA THR A 281 -6.35 -9.95 5.42
C THR A 281 -7.48 -10.93 5.23
N GLU A 282 -7.17 -12.05 4.58
CA GLU A 282 -8.05 -13.20 4.42
C GLU A 282 -7.43 -14.41 5.09
N GLN A 283 -8.18 -15.11 5.94
CA GLN A 283 -7.74 -16.38 6.52
C GLN A 283 -8.83 -17.43 6.41
N LEU A 284 -8.54 -18.56 5.74
CA LEU A 284 -9.44 -19.70 5.71
C LEU A 284 -9.43 -20.38 7.09
N LYS A 285 -10.56 -20.33 7.81
CA LYS A 285 -10.71 -20.90 9.16
C LYS A 285 -11.24 -22.32 9.13
N ASN A 286 -12.11 -22.62 8.19
CA ASN A 286 -12.79 -23.91 8.11
C ASN A 286 -13.28 -24.21 6.70
N GLY A 287 -13.56 -25.48 6.41
CA GLY A 287 -13.96 -25.92 5.07
C GLY A 287 -12.91 -25.62 4.00
N GLY A 288 -13.34 -25.50 2.75
CA GLY A 288 -12.46 -25.16 1.64
C GLY A 288 -11.36 -26.19 1.37
N ASN A 289 -10.28 -25.72 0.75
CA ASN A 289 -9.08 -26.50 0.47
C ASN A 289 -8.20 -26.59 1.73
N THR A 290 -7.94 -27.81 2.18
CA THR A 290 -7.14 -28.08 3.40
C THR A 290 -5.71 -27.51 3.33
N GLU A 291 -5.11 -27.41 2.13
CA GLU A 291 -3.75 -26.84 1.96
C GLU A 291 -3.69 -25.33 2.22
N LYS A 292 -4.85 -24.67 2.18
CA LYS A 292 -5.05 -23.25 2.45
C LYS A 292 -5.43 -22.98 3.91
N LEU A 293 -5.85 -24.00 4.67
CA LEU A 293 -6.38 -23.83 6.01
C LEU A 293 -5.37 -23.14 6.95
N GLY A 294 -5.81 -22.07 7.60
CA GLY A 294 -5.02 -21.30 8.56
C GLY A 294 -3.99 -20.34 7.96
N LYS A 295 -3.75 -20.36 6.64
CA LYS A 295 -2.89 -19.37 5.98
C LYS A 295 -3.56 -18.00 5.95
N ILE A 296 -2.78 -16.96 6.18
CA ILE A 296 -3.24 -15.57 6.15
C ILE A 296 -2.65 -14.92 4.91
N TRP A 297 -3.50 -14.42 4.03
CA TRP A 297 -3.10 -13.60 2.89
C TRP A 297 -3.35 -12.14 3.19
N VAL A 298 -2.45 -11.28 2.73
CA VAL A 298 -2.66 -9.82 2.72
C VAL A 298 -3.11 -9.47 1.31
N CYS A 299 -4.32 -8.94 1.19
CA CYS A 299 -5.01 -8.77 -0.08
C CYS A 299 -5.34 -7.30 -0.31
N THR A 300 -5.61 -6.96 -1.58
CA THR A 300 -6.10 -5.65 -1.99
C THR A 300 -7.43 -5.75 -2.70
N ALA A 301 -8.27 -4.73 -2.56
CA ALA A 301 -9.45 -4.54 -3.40
C ALA A 301 -9.60 -3.06 -3.78
N GLU A 302 -10.17 -2.78 -4.95
CA GLU A 302 -10.42 -1.41 -5.39
C GLU A 302 -11.60 -0.80 -4.64
N ILE A 303 -11.46 0.48 -4.30
CA ILE A 303 -12.53 1.33 -3.82
C ILE A 303 -12.91 2.26 -4.97
N LEU A 304 -14.17 2.24 -5.37
CA LEU A 304 -14.77 3.12 -6.38
C LEU A 304 -16.13 3.60 -5.89
N ASP A 305 -16.40 4.90 -5.99
CA ASP A 305 -17.61 5.53 -5.48
C ASP A 305 -17.93 5.14 -4.02
N ASN A 306 -16.89 5.15 -3.17
CA ASN A 306 -16.94 4.70 -1.78
C ASN A 306 -17.32 3.23 -1.57
N ARG A 307 -17.33 2.40 -2.61
CA ARG A 307 -17.72 1.00 -2.55
C ARG A 307 -16.56 0.10 -2.91
N CYS A 308 -16.54 -1.07 -2.29
CA CYS A 308 -15.53 -2.08 -2.51
C CYS A 308 -16.16 -3.47 -2.46
N ASP A 309 -15.82 -4.30 -3.43
CA ASP A 309 -16.18 -5.71 -3.45
C ASP A 309 -14.94 -6.55 -3.10
N ILE A 310 -15.07 -7.39 -2.08
CA ILE A 310 -14.07 -8.42 -1.74
C ILE A 310 -14.56 -9.74 -2.31
N THR A 311 -13.75 -10.35 -3.16
CA THR A 311 -14.03 -11.66 -3.76
C THR A 311 -13.05 -12.70 -3.25
N THR A 312 -13.55 -13.89 -2.90
CA THR A 312 -12.73 -15.04 -2.49
C THR A 312 -13.01 -16.22 -3.42
N TYR A 313 -12.01 -17.05 -3.69
CA TYR A 313 -12.18 -18.24 -4.54
C TYR A 313 -11.59 -19.47 -3.87
N ASP A 314 -12.41 -20.52 -3.76
CA ASP A 314 -11.91 -21.84 -3.38
C ASP A 314 -12.49 -22.97 -4.20
N SER A 315 -11.68 -24.00 -4.42
CA SER A 315 -12.06 -25.11 -5.27
C SER A 315 -11.28 -26.38 -4.96
N GLY A 316 -11.91 -27.52 -5.16
CA GLY A 316 -11.29 -28.82 -4.95
C GLY A 316 -12.26 -29.99 -5.07
N GLU A 317 -11.70 -31.20 -4.99
CA GLU A 317 -12.49 -32.42 -4.91
C GLU A 317 -13.08 -32.55 -3.50
N ASN A 318 -14.39 -32.71 -3.40
CA ASN A 318 -15.09 -32.96 -2.14
C ASN A 318 -14.87 -31.91 -1.02
N ILE A 319 -14.56 -30.66 -1.37
CA ILE A 319 -14.40 -29.60 -0.36
C ILE A 319 -15.74 -29.14 0.23
N ASN A 320 -15.75 -28.85 1.53
CA ASN A 320 -16.88 -28.20 2.19
C ASN A 320 -16.88 -26.70 1.90
N GLN A 321 -18.03 -26.04 2.09
CA GLN A 321 -18.12 -24.59 1.93
C GLN A 321 -17.08 -23.91 2.85
N PRO A 322 -16.27 -22.98 2.32
CA PRO A 322 -15.24 -22.33 3.10
C PRO A 322 -15.82 -21.30 4.06
N GLU A 323 -15.12 -21.10 5.17
CA GLU A 323 -15.38 -20.05 6.15
C GLU A 323 -14.11 -19.21 6.29
N TYR A 324 -14.20 -17.93 5.91
CA TYR A 324 -13.09 -17.00 5.97
C TYR A 324 -13.26 -15.97 7.08
N ASP A 325 -12.15 -15.65 7.73
CA ASP A 325 -12.00 -14.48 8.60
C ASP A 325 -11.35 -13.36 7.80
N ILE A 326 -12.13 -12.33 7.52
CA ILE A 326 -11.71 -11.15 6.76
C ILE A 326 -11.52 -9.99 7.72
N LYS A 327 -10.30 -9.47 7.79
CA LYS A 327 -9.97 -8.31 8.62
C LYS A 327 -9.58 -7.12 7.76
N ILE A 328 -10.37 -6.05 7.83
CA ILE A 328 -10.07 -4.80 7.16
C ILE A 328 -8.94 -4.07 7.91
N ILE A 329 -7.90 -3.64 7.18
CA ILE A 329 -6.73 -2.96 7.77
C ILE A 329 -6.84 -1.45 7.57
N GLY A 330 -7.09 -1.02 6.33
CA GLY A 330 -7.05 0.38 5.94
C GLY A 330 -7.15 0.54 4.43
N TYR A 331 -6.98 1.76 3.94
CA TYR A 331 -6.97 2.05 2.50
C TYR A 331 -5.83 3.01 2.12
N VAL A 332 -5.39 2.95 0.87
CA VAL A 332 -4.54 3.98 0.27
C VAL A 332 -5.40 4.78 -0.71
N PRO A 333 -5.63 6.09 -0.49
CA PRO A 333 -6.45 6.89 -1.39
C PRO A 333 -5.76 7.08 -2.75
N ILE A 334 -6.53 6.99 -3.82
CA ILE A 334 -6.12 7.46 -5.15
C ILE A 334 -6.57 8.91 -5.24
N ASN A 335 -5.60 9.82 -5.26
CA ASN A 335 -5.87 11.26 -5.37
C ASN A 335 -6.05 11.63 -6.84
N GLU A 336 -6.94 12.59 -7.09
CA GLU A 336 -7.12 13.16 -8.44
C GLU A 336 -5.92 14.01 -8.82
N ILE A 337 -5.49 13.91 -10.08
CA ILE A 337 -4.53 14.85 -10.66
C ILE A 337 -5.34 16.09 -11.04
N ALA A 338 -4.90 17.27 -10.61
CA ALA A 338 -5.59 18.50 -10.97
C ALA A 338 -5.58 18.65 -12.50
N GLU A 339 -6.76 18.76 -13.12
CA GLU A 339 -6.81 19.12 -14.53
C GLU A 339 -6.53 20.63 -14.63
N ASN A 340 -5.45 21.01 -15.32
CA ASN A 340 -5.23 22.41 -15.67
C ASN A 340 -6.30 22.79 -16.70
N GLU A 341 -7.28 23.60 -16.28
CA GLU A 341 -8.27 24.26 -17.17
C GLU A 341 -7.63 25.22 -18.19
#